data_AF-A0A137NWG0-F1
#
_entry.id   AF-A0A137NWG0-F1
#
_cell.length_a   1.000
_cell.length_b   1.000
_cell.length_c   1.000
_cell.angle_alpha   90.00
_cell.angle_beta   90.00
_cell.angle_gamma   90.00
#
_symmetry.space_group_name_H-M   'P 1'
#
loop_
_entity.id
_entity.type
_entity.pdbx_description
1 polymer ?
#
loop_
_entity_poly.entity_id
_entity_poly.type
_entity_poly.pdbx_seq_one_letter_code
_entity_poly.pdbx_strand_id
1 'polypeptide(L)'
;MNLTIYDTIDSSYINIYSITIVSNRMLQNLACGMPNLQEVEIEVINGLKESKLVAFLKANPQIKKLDTNIIDFTRKIFKTILSLKFLQRWYIRNWSCDVMKINDLPCNYSIKYLKFSGRTPNPLALQIINSCNTLKTLDLRSVHNVMLVNDLWYLEWCKLERNIDILKLNSSRRAYDEIKNIDESKLFNRVYFHYSGKSPIEKLLDEYFSDKLINYKVVSYIPQSLIRKLISKID
;
A
#
# COMPACT_ATOMS: atom_id res chain seq x y z
N MET A 1 -24.01 6.50 11.93
CA MET A 1 -23.76 7.93 11.66
C MET A 1 -24.09 8.17 10.20
N ASN A 2 -25.13 8.97 9.90
CA ASN A 2 -25.35 9.46 8.53
C ASN A 2 -24.31 10.55 8.26
N LEU A 3 -23.26 10.21 7.52
CA LEU A 3 -22.40 11.21 6.92
C LEU A 3 -23.24 11.94 5.87
N THR A 4 -23.47 13.24 6.04
CA THR A 4 -24.08 14.06 5.00
C THR A 4 -23.12 14.05 3.81
N ILE A 5 -23.43 13.23 2.80
CA ILE A 5 -22.63 13.16 1.57
C ILE A 5 -22.91 14.43 0.78
N TYR A 6 -21.95 15.35 0.76
CA TYR A 6 -22.01 16.55 -0.08
C TYR A 6 -21.70 16.17 -1.54
N ASP A 7 -22.68 15.53 -2.18
CA ASP A 7 -22.68 15.18 -3.61
C ASP A 7 -22.64 16.42 -4.54
N THR A 8 -22.68 17.61 -3.95
CA THR A 8 -22.67 18.92 -4.61
C THR A 8 -21.28 19.54 -4.71
N ILE A 9 -20.24 18.94 -4.12
CA ILE A 9 -18.87 19.44 -4.31
C ILE A 9 -18.47 19.27 -5.78
N ASP A 10 -17.92 20.33 -6.36
CA ASP A 10 -17.45 20.40 -7.74
C ASP A 10 -16.13 21.19 -7.85
N SER A 11 -15.69 21.47 -9.08
CA SER A 11 -14.45 22.18 -9.36
C SER A 11 -14.45 23.68 -8.99
N SER A 12 -15.59 24.28 -8.62
CA SER A 12 -15.64 25.67 -8.16
C SER A 12 -14.95 25.88 -6.82
N TYR A 13 -14.79 24.81 -6.04
CA TYR A 13 -14.10 24.81 -4.76
C TYR A 13 -12.57 24.73 -4.95
N ILE A 14 -12.00 25.83 -5.46
CA ILE A 14 -10.60 25.90 -5.87
C ILE A 14 -9.60 25.68 -4.73
N ASN A 15 -9.99 25.88 -3.47
CA ASN A 15 -9.09 25.78 -2.31
C ASN A 15 -9.09 24.41 -1.62
N ILE A 16 -9.80 23.41 -2.18
CA ILE A 16 -9.81 22.06 -1.62
C ILE A 16 -8.45 21.40 -1.86
N TYR A 17 -7.75 21.10 -0.77
CA TYR A 17 -6.48 20.37 -0.77
C TYR A 17 -6.66 18.85 -0.64
N SER A 18 -7.68 18.42 0.13
CA SER A 18 -7.97 17.02 0.38
C SER A 18 -9.46 16.73 0.31
N ILE A 19 -9.84 15.56 -0.21
CA ILE A 19 -11.23 15.12 -0.28
C ILE A 19 -11.36 13.60 -0.17
N THR A 20 -12.43 13.15 0.48
CA THR A 20 -12.89 11.76 0.45
C THR A 20 -14.05 11.65 -0.53
N ILE A 21 -13.90 10.80 -1.54
CA ILE A 21 -14.86 10.55 -2.61
C ILE A 21 -15.63 9.28 -2.28
N VAL A 22 -16.94 9.42 -2.14
CA VAL A 22 -17.84 8.32 -1.75
C VAL A 22 -18.88 8.00 -2.83
N SER A 23 -18.91 8.74 -3.95
CA SER A 23 -19.90 8.53 -5.02
C SER A 23 -19.36 8.77 -6.43
N ASN A 24 -20.00 8.13 -7.41
CA ASN A 24 -19.78 8.38 -8.84
C ASN A 24 -20.16 9.80 -9.27
N ARG A 25 -21.02 10.48 -8.52
CA ARG A 25 -21.42 11.86 -8.83
C ARG A 25 -20.27 12.81 -8.50
N MET A 26 -19.65 12.64 -7.33
CA MET A 26 -18.44 13.39 -6.97
C MET A 26 -17.33 13.17 -8.01
N LEU A 27 -17.02 11.93 -8.40
CA LEU A 27 -16.02 11.69 -9.46
C LEU A 27 -16.30 12.47 -10.74
N GLN A 28 -17.57 12.54 -11.15
CA GLN A 28 -17.97 13.26 -12.36
C GLN A 28 -17.83 14.77 -12.20
N ASN A 29 -18.28 15.34 -11.07
CA ASN A 29 -18.18 16.78 -10.82
C ASN A 29 -16.71 17.25 -10.75
N LEU A 30 -15.84 16.41 -10.21
CA LEU A 30 -14.42 16.73 -10.01
C LEU A 30 -13.54 16.36 -11.22
N ALA A 31 -14.13 15.76 -12.27
CA ALA A 31 -13.44 15.43 -13.52
C ALA A 31 -13.16 16.65 -14.41
N CYS A 32 -13.58 17.85 -14.01
CA CYS A 32 -13.19 19.12 -14.63
C CYS A 32 -11.81 19.61 -14.17
N GLY A 33 -11.19 18.94 -13.19
CA GLY A 33 -9.89 19.29 -12.62
C GLY A 33 -10.02 20.23 -11.42
N MET A 34 -9.12 20.04 -10.45
CA MET A 34 -9.07 20.77 -9.18
C MET A 34 -7.61 21.08 -8.83
N PRO A 35 -7.03 22.19 -9.32
CA PRO A 35 -5.59 22.41 -9.36
C PRO A 35 -4.88 22.32 -8.00
N ASN A 36 -5.58 22.59 -6.89
CA ASN A 36 -5.01 22.53 -5.55
C ASN A 36 -5.20 21.18 -4.83
N LEU A 37 -5.97 20.24 -5.42
CA LEU A 37 -6.28 18.95 -4.82
C LEU A 37 -5.05 18.02 -4.84
N GLN A 38 -4.53 17.66 -3.68
CA GLN A 38 -3.33 16.83 -3.55
C GLN A 38 -3.57 15.50 -2.83
N GLU A 39 -4.59 15.40 -1.98
CA GLU A 39 -4.85 14.19 -1.20
C GLU A 39 -6.26 13.68 -1.42
N VAL A 40 -6.39 12.49 -2.00
CA VAL A 40 -7.68 11.89 -2.32
C VAL A 40 -7.82 10.56 -1.62
N GLU A 41 -8.96 10.38 -0.97
CA GLU A 41 -9.42 9.09 -0.49
C GLU A 41 -10.64 8.67 -1.30
N ILE A 42 -10.75 7.40 -1.66
CA ILE A 42 -11.88 6.85 -2.41
C ILE A 42 -12.48 5.74 -1.54
N GLU A 43 -13.63 6.00 -0.92
CA GLU A 43 -14.34 5.08 -0.03
C GLU A 43 -15.65 4.59 -0.68
N VAL A 44 -15.55 3.99 -1.86
CA VAL A 44 -16.75 3.57 -2.60
C VAL A 44 -16.96 2.08 -2.45
N ILE A 45 -17.95 1.74 -1.62
CA ILE A 45 -18.45 0.37 -1.46
C ILE A 45 -19.45 0.10 -2.59
N ASN A 46 -19.01 -0.67 -3.59
CA ASN A 46 -19.78 -1.15 -4.75
C ASN A 46 -20.18 -0.09 -5.80
N GLY A 47 -20.07 -0.46 -7.08
CA GLY A 47 -20.67 0.30 -8.19
C GLY A 47 -19.86 1.49 -8.71
N LEU A 48 -18.57 1.61 -8.38
CA LEU A 48 -17.70 2.64 -8.98
C LEU A 48 -17.60 2.44 -10.50
N LYS A 49 -17.98 3.46 -11.28
CA LYS A 49 -17.82 3.40 -12.74
C LYS A 49 -16.37 3.66 -13.08
N GLU A 50 -15.69 2.64 -13.60
CA GLU A 50 -14.28 2.70 -14.05
C GLU A 50 -14.00 3.96 -14.88
N SER A 51 -14.87 4.26 -15.85
CA SER A 51 -14.73 5.42 -16.74
C SER A 51 -14.70 6.75 -15.99
N LYS A 52 -15.49 6.89 -14.92
CA LYS A 52 -15.54 8.10 -14.09
C LYS A 52 -14.30 8.24 -13.23
N LEU A 53 -13.82 7.15 -12.64
CA LEU A 53 -12.58 7.18 -11.86
C LEU A 53 -11.39 7.55 -12.76
N VAL A 54 -11.29 6.93 -13.93
CA VAL A 54 -10.22 7.23 -14.89
C VAL A 54 -10.28 8.68 -15.36
N ALA A 55 -11.47 9.21 -15.66
CA ALA A 55 -11.64 10.61 -16.03
C ALA A 55 -11.18 11.56 -14.91
N PHE A 56 -11.62 11.29 -13.67
CA PHE A 56 -11.21 12.06 -12.50
C PHE A 56 -9.68 12.07 -12.30
N LEU A 57 -9.03 10.89 -12.33
CA LEU A 57 -7.58 10.79 -12.12
C LEU A 57 -6.79 11.50 -13.22
N LYS A 58 -7.26 11.42 -14.48
CA LYS A 58 -6.63 12.13 -15.60
C LYS A 58 -6.78 13.64 -15.50
N ALA A 59 -7.92 14.13 -15.01
CA ALA A 59 -8.16 15.56 -14.83
C ALA A 59 -7.42 16.16 -13.62
N ASN A 60 -6.93 15.31 -12.70
CA ASN A 60 -6.26 15.72 -11.47
C ASN A 60 -4.86 15.11 -11.35
N PRO A 61 -3.94 15.37 -12.30
CA PRO A 61 -2.61 14.75 -12.31
C PRO A 61 -1.73 15.15 -11.12
N GLN A 62 -2.03 16.27 -10.46
CA GLN A 62 -1.29 16.84 -9.33
C GLN A 62 -1.46 16.09 -8.00
N ILE A 63 -2.33 15.07 -7.94
CA ILE A 63 -2.54 14.25 -6.74
C ILE A 63 -1.21 13.64 -6.27
N LYS A 64 -0.89 13.84 -4.99
CA LYS A 64 0.32 13.33 -4.33
C LYS A 64 0.06 12.16 -3.39
N LYS A 65 -1.15 12.04 -2.85
CA LYS A 65 -1.58 10.93 -1.99
C LYS A 65 -2.92 10.42 -2.48
N LEU A 66 -2.99 9.11 -2.66
CA LEU A 66 -4.21 8.41 -3.03
C LEU A 66 -4.43 7.24 -2.08
N ASP A 67 -5.58 7.22 -1.41
CA ASP A 67 -6.06 6.08 -0.64
C ASP A 67 -7.28 5.50 -1.36
N THR A 68 -7.22 4.25 -1.77
CA THR A 68 -8.28 3.59 -2.53
C THR A 68 -8.84 2.41 -1.77
N ASN A 69 -10.10 2.50 -1.36
CA ASN A 69 -10.88 1.41 -0.80
C ASN A 69 -11.91 0.97 -1.83
N ILE A 70 -11.46 0.21 -2.83
CA ILE A 70 -12.25 -0.19 -4.00
C ILE A 70 -12.10 -1.70 -4.17
N ILE A 71 -13.23 -2.39 -4.28
CA ILE A 71 -13.31 -3.84 -4.42
C ILE A 71 -12.80 -4.24 -5.81
N ASP A 72 -13.26 -3.62 -6.90
CA ASP A 72 -12.97 -4.09 -8.27
C ASP A 72 -11.98 -3.21 -9.04
N PHE A 73 -10.68 -3.42 -8.84
CA PHE A 73 -9.67 -2.77 -9.66
C PHE A 73 -9.50 -3.46 -11.02
N THR A 74 -9.70 -2.69 -12.10
CA THR A 74 -9.39 -3.14 -13.46
C THR A 74 -7.95 -2.76 -13.86
N ARG A 75 -7.43 -3.44 -14.90
CA ARG A 75 -6.15 -3.08 -15.53
C ARG A 75 -6.05 -1.59 -15.89
N LYS A 76 -7.15 -0.99 -16.37
CA LYS A 76 -7.17 0.41 -16.80
C LYS A 76 -7.01 1.37 -15.61
N ILE A 77 -7.59 1.05 -14.46
CA ILE A 77 -7.43 1.86 -13.24
C ILE A 77 -5.96 1.81 -12.80
N PHE A 78 -5.35 0.62 -12.74
CA PHE A 78 -3.92 0.49 -12.41
C PHE A 78 -3.01 1.28 -13.33
N LYS A 79 -3.20 1.14 -14.64
CA LYS A 79 -2.42 1.90 -15.63
C LYS A 79 -2.57 3.41 -15.42
N THR A 80 -3.78 3.86 -15.08
CA THR A 80 -4.05 5.29 -14.87
C THR A 80 -3.36 5.81 -13.61
N ILE A 81 -3.48 5.09 -12.48
CA ILE A 81 -2.82 5.47 -11.21
C ILE A 81 -1.30 5.44 -11.37
N LEU A 82 -0.74 4.38 -11.94
CA LEU A 82 0.71 4.26 -12.14
C LEU A 82 1.26 5.30 -13.12
N SER A 83 0.41 5.90 -13.97
CA SER A 83 0.82 7.01 -14.85
C SER A 83 0.85 8.39 -14.15
N LEU A 84 0.41 8.50 -12.89
CA LEU A 84 0.40 9.76 -12.15
C LEU A 84 1.81 10.20 -11.75
N LYS A 85 2.31 11.24 -12.41
CA LYS A 85 3.68 11.75 -12.24
C LYS A 85 3.97 12.36 -10.87
N PHE A 86 2.94 12.76 -10.12
CA PHE A 86 3.10 13.40 -8.82
C PHE A 86 2.68 12.52 -7.64
N LEU A 87 2.14 11.32 -7.89
CA LEU A 87 1.67 10.42 -6.83
C LEU A 87 2.84 9.87 -6.02
N GLN A 88 3.00 10.31 -4.78
CA GLN A 88 4.09 9.90 -3.89
C GLN A 88 3.70 8.77 -2.95
N ARG A 89 2.41 8.71 -2.60
CA ARG A 89 1.86 7.78 -1.61
C ARG A 89 0.61 7.13 -2.15
N TRP A 90 0.58 5.80 -2.14
CA TRP A 90 -0.61 5.06 -2.53
C TRP A 90 -0.93 4.00 -1.49
N TYR A 91 -2.15 4.02 -0.99
CA TYR A 91 -2.69 3.02 -0.08
C TYR A 91 -3.85 2.28 -0.76
N ILE A 92 -3.71 0.97 -0.89
CA ILE A 92 -4.72 0.09 -1.47
C ILE A 92 -5.40 -0.68 -0.33
N ARG A 93 -6.71 -0.44 -0.15
CA ARG A 93 -7.57 -1.08 0.85
C ARG A 93 -8.60 -1.99 0.17
N ASN A 94 -8.85 -3.14 0.78
CA ASN A 94 -9.97 -4.06 0.49
C ASN A 94 -10.22 -4.33 -1.00
N TRP A 95 -9.17 -4.40 -1.79
CA TRP A 95 -9.28 -4.78 -3.18
C TRP A 95 -9.51 -6.29 -3.33
N SER A 96 -10.30 -6.68 -4.31
CA SER A 96 -10.43 -8.05 -4.81
C SER A 96 -10.24 -8.00 -6.31
N CYS A 97 -9.20 -8.64 -6.81
CA CYS A 97 -9.03 -8.80 -8.24
C CYS A 97 -9.27 -10.28 -8.56
N ASP A 98 -10.34 -10.56 -9.30
CA ASP A 98 -10.48 -11.86 -9.95
C ASP A 98 -9.29 -12.05 -10.87
N VAL A 99 -8.50 -13.10 -10.61
CA VAL A 99 -7.27 -13.62 -11.26
C VAL A 99 -6.96 -13.05 -12.67
N MET A 100 -6.78 -11.73 -12.79
CA MET A 100 -6.38 -11.11 -14.03
C MET A 100 -4.86 -11.19 -14.09
N LYS A 101 -4.35 -11.91 -15.08
CA LYS A 101 -2.94 -11.78 -15.48
C LYS A 101 -2.76 -10.39 -16.08
N ILE A 102 -2.38 -9.42 -15.25
CA ILE A 102 -2.09 -8.07 -15.71
C ILE A 102 -0.63 -8.02 -16.14
N ASN A 103 -0.36 -8.48 -17.36
CA ASN A 103 0.94 -8.21 -17.94
C ASN A 103 1.01 -6.71 -18.33
N ASP A 104 2.20 -6.11 -18.31
CA ASP A 104 2.47 -4.75 -18.81
C ASP A 104 1.79 -3.61 -18.01
N LEU A 105 2.04 -3.54 -16.70
CA LEU A 105 1.83 -2.32 -15.93
C LEU A 105 2.91 -1.28 -16.27
N PRO A 106 2.57 0.01 -16.44
CA PRO A 106 3.56 1.05 -16.70
C PRO A 106 4.41 1.29 -15.46
N CYS A 107 5.69 1.58 -15.67
CA CYS A 107 6.59 2.02 -14.60
C CYS A 107 6.13 3.37 -14.04
N ASN A 108 6.12 3.48 -12.72
CA ASN A 108 5.90 4.70 -11.96
C ASN A 108 7.19 5.08 -11.22
N TYR A 109 7.62 6.34 -11.36
CA TYR A 109 8.84 6.87 -10.74
C TYR A 109 8.58 7.85 -9.59
N SER A 110 7.32 8.07 -9.23
CA SER A 110 6.92 9.05 -8.23
C SER A 110 6.54 8.42 -6.89
N ILE A 111 5.98 7.20 -6.90
CA ILE A 111 5.49 6.48 -5.71
C ILE A 111 6.69 6.03 -4.87
N LYS A 112 6.84 6.68 -3.71
CA LYS A 112 7.87 6.36 -2.71
C LYS A 112 7.32 5.52 -1.57
N TYR A 113 6.01 5.54 -1.36
CA TYR A 113 5.33 4.82 -0.29
C TYR A 113 4.13 4.06 -0.86
N LEU A 114 4.15 2.74 -0.72
CA LEU A 114 3.07 1.85 -1.13
C LEU A 114 2.59 1.08 0.08
N LYS A 115 1.28 1.09 0.32
CA LYS A 115 0.66 0.31 1.38
C LYS A 115 -0.43 -0.59 0.83
N PHE A 116 -0.45 -1.84 1.30
CA PHE A 116 -1.54 -2.77 1.05
C PHE A 116 -2.24 -3.10 2.36
N SER A 117 -3.57 -3.14 2.34
CA SER A 117 -4.37 -3.76 3.39
C SER A 117 -5.52 -4.56 2.78
N GLY A 118 -5.66 -5.81 3.22
CA GLY A 118 -6.68 -6.73 2.72
C GLY A 118 -6.10 -7.85 1.87
N ARG A 119 -6.98 -8.70 1.37
CA ARG A 119 -6.63 -9.84 0.51
C ARG A 119 -6.10 -9.33 -0.81
N THR A 120 -4.92 -9.77 -1.18
CA THR A 120 -4.16 -9.19 -2.28
C THR A 120 -3.57 -10.34 -3.07
N PRO A 121 -4.06 -10.66 -4.29
CA PRO A 121 -3.47 -11.72 -5.08
C PRO A 121 -1.98 -11.47 -5.31
N ASN A 122 -1.15 -12.41 -4.86
CA ASN A 122 0.31 -12.25 -4.83
C ASN A 122 0.95 -11.84 -6.16
N PRO A 123 0.56 -12.42 -7.32
CA PRO A 123 1.16 -12.04 -8.59
C PRO A 123 0.95 -10.56 -8.95
N LEU A 124 -0.25 -10.03 -8.67
CA LEU A 124 -0.56 -8.64 -8.99
C LEU A 124 0.10 -7.67 -8.00
N ALA A 125 0.14 -8.03 -6.71
CA ALA A 125 0.87 -7.25 -5.71
C ALA A 125 2.33 -7.07 -6.13
N LEU A 126 2.98 -8.16 -6.53
CA LEU A 126 4.36 -8.18 -7.00
C LEU A 126 4.54 -7.28 -8.23
N GLN A 127 3.65 -7.38 -9.23
CA GLN A 127 3.70 -6.54 -10.42
C GLN A 127 3.56 -5.05 -10.09
N ILE A 128 2.68 -4.68 -9.16
CA ILE A 128 2.51 -3.28 -8.73
C ILE A 128 3.77 -2.79 -8.02
N ILE A 129 4.36 -3.61 -7.14
CA ILE A 129 5.61 -3.26 -6.44
C ILE A 129 6.77 -3.08 -7.45
N ASN A 130 6.91 -4.02 -8.40
CA ASN A 130 7.90 -3.94 -9.48
C ASN A 130 7.61 -2.82 -10.50
N SER A 131 6.39 -2.27 -10.53
CA SER A 131 6.09 -1.08 -11.31
C SER A 131 6.53 0.22 -10.61
N CYS A 132 6.69 0.23 -9.28
CA CYS A 132 7.06 1.44 -8.52
C CYS A 132 8.58 1.60 -8.39
N ASN A 133 9.24 2.22 -9.38
CA ASN A 133 10.70 2.26 -9.53
C ASN A 133 11.46 3.01 -8.44
N THR A 134 10.80 3.94 -7.74
CA THR A 134 11.41 4.73 -6.66
C THR A 134 10.85 4.37 -5.29
N LEU A 135 10.23 3.19 -5.16
CA LEU A 135 9.61 2.73 -3.93
C LEU A 135 10.64 2.64 -2.80
N LYS A 136 10.45 3.46 -1.76
CA LYS A 136 11.29 3.47 -0.56
C LYS A 136 10.67 2.69 0.59
N THR A 137 9.35 2.66 0.68
CA THR A 137 8.64 2.02 1.79
C THR A 137 7.49 1.18 1.28
N LEU A 138 7.55 -0.12 1.61
CA LEU A 138 6.46 -1.06 1.45
C LEU A 138 5.83 -1.32 2.82
N ASP A 139 4.58 -0.91 3.01
CA ASP A 139 3.85 -1.10 4.27
C ASP A 139 2.76 -2.17 4.10
N LEU A 140 2.93 -3.29 4.78
CA LEU A 140 2.01 -4.43 4.78
C LEU A 140 1.31 -4.59 6.14
N ARG A 141 1.32 -3.55 6.96
CA ARG A 141 0.57 -3.53 8.22
C ARG A 141 -0.91 -3.43 7.92
N SER A 142 -1.67 -4.43 8.36
CA SER A 142 -3.13 -4.37 8.40
C SER A 142 -3.57 -3.42 9.52
N VAL A 143 -4.55 -2.57 9.21
CA VAL A 143 -5.22 -1.71 10.21
C VAL A 143 -6.25 -2.52 11.01
N HIS A 144 -6.76 -3.61 10.44
CA HIS A 144 -7.72 -4.48 11.11
C HIS A 144 -6.99 -5.67 11.75
N ASN A 145 -7.06 -5.76 13.07
CA ASN A 145 -6.56 -6.86 13.92
C ASN A 145 -7.35 -8.17 13.75
N VAL A 146 -8.35 -8.20 12.87
CA VAL A 146 -9.18 -9.38 12.64
C VAL A 146 -8.45 -10.28 11.63
N MET A 147 -8.48 -11.59 11.89
CA MET A 147 -7.81 -12.70 11.21
C MET A 147 -8.15 -12.87 9.70
N LEU A 148 -8.27 -11.78 8.96
CA LEU A 148 -8.15 -11.85 7.51
C LEU A 148 -6.66 -12.04 7.24
N VAL A 149 -6.28 -13.31 7.15
CA VAL A 149 -5.05 -13.79 6.53
C VAL A 149 -4.83 -12.95 5.28
N ASN A 150 -3.87 -12.03 5.33
CA ASN A 150 -3.48 -11.28 4.15
C ASN A 150 -2.72 -12.28 3.28
N ASP A 151 -3.28 -12.66 2.14
CA ASP A 151 -2.67 -13.66 1.23
C ASP A 151 -1.27 -13.27 0.74
N LEU A 152 -0.83 -12.02 1.00
CA LEU A 152 0.53 -11.52 0.87
C LEU A 152 1.60 -12.34 1.60
N TRP A 153 1.19 -13.29 2.44
CA TRP A 153 2.05 -14.28 3.07
C TRP A 153 2.84 -15.15 2.07
N TYR A 154 2.37 -15.26 0.82
CA TYR A 154 3.09 -15.95 -0.25
C TYR A 154 3.62 -15.01 -1.33
N LEU A 155 3.94 -13.76 -0.97
CA LEU A 155 4.70 -12.91 -1.88
C LEU A 155 6.09 -13.54 -2.08
N GLU A 156 6.42 -13.87 -3.32
CA GLU A 156 7.73 -14.42 -3.69
C GLU A 156 8.76 -13.30 -3.66
N TRP A 157 9.27 -12.98 -2.47
CA TRP A 157 10.21 -11.87 -2.23
C TRP A 157 11.40 -11.89 -3.18
N CYS A 158 11.92 -13.07 -3.52
CA CYS A 158 13.02 -13.25 -4.47
C CYS A 158 12.73 -12.75 -5.90
N LYS A 159 11.46 -12.51 -6.26
CA LYS A 159 11.05 -11.97 -7.57
C LYS A 159 10.92 -10.44 -7.59
N LEU A 160 11.21 -9.77 -6.50
CA LEU A 160 11.32 -8.31 -6.51
C LEU A 160 12.55 -7.90 -7.32
N GLU A 161 12.35 -6.98 -8.25
CA GLU A 161 13.40 -6.54 -9.19
C GLU A 161 14.39 -5.54 -8.58
N ARG A 162 14.19 -5.16 -7.32
CA ARG A 162 14.98 -4.12 -6.65
C ARG A 162 14.96 -4.26 -5.13
N ASN A 163 15.91 -3.58 -4.51
CA ASN A 163 15.92 -3.35 -3.08
C ASN A 163 14.91 -2.27 -2.70
N ILE A 164 14.28 -2.44 -1.54
CA ILE A 164 13.34 -1.47 -0.95
C ILE A 164 13.90 -1.07 0.41
N ASP A 165 14.06 0.22 0.69
CA ASP A 165 14.73 0.67 1.92
C ASP A 165 14.01 0.18 3.20
N ILE A 166 12.67 0.26 3.21
CA ILE A 166 11.87 -0.02 4.40
C ILE A 166 10.72 -0.99 4.08
N LEU A 167 10.68 -2.11 4.80
CA LEU A 167 9.52 -2.99 4.91
C LEU A 167 8.83 -2.77 6.26
N LYS A 168 7.52 -2.53 6.28
CA LYS A 168 6.73 -2.45 7.52
C LYS A 168 5.72 -3.58 7.59
N LEU A 169 5.70 -4.24 8.74
CA LEU A 169 5.04 -5.52 8.96
C LEU A 169 4.29 -5.49 10.29
N ASN A 170 3.09 -6.09 10.37
CA ASN A 170 2.51 -6.43 11.67
C ASN A 170 3.26 -7.65 12.24
N SER A 171 3.55 -7.64 13.53
CA SER A 171 4.23 -8.73 14.24
C SER A 171 3.27 -9.84 14.69
N SER A 172 2.16 -10.04 13.99
CA SER A 172 1.32 -11.22 14.20
C SER A 172 2.13 -12.50 13.94
N ARG A 173 1.62 -13.67 14.37
CA ARG A 173 2.18 -15.01 14.07
C ARG A 173 2.37 -15.18 12.56
N ARG A 174 3.46 -14.65 12.01
CA ARG A 174 3.87 -14.85 10.62
C ARG A 174 4.36 -16.28 10.49
N ALA A 175 4.11 -16.88 9.33
CA ALA A 175 4.71 -18.16 9.02
C ALA A 175 6.24 -18.01 9.12
N TYR A 176 6.88 -18.98 9.78
CA TYR A 176 8.34 -19.06 9.89
C TYR A 176 9.02 -18.84 8.52
N ASP A 177 8.42 -19.41 7.48
CA ASP A 177 8.90 -19.37 6.10
C ASP A 177 8.94 -17.94 5.53
N GLU A 178 8.00 -17.06 5.89
CA GLU A 178 8.02 -15.67 5.40
C GLU A 178 9.21 -14.88 5.96
N ILE A 179 9.45 -15.01 7.26
CA ILE A 179 10.55 -14.31 7.92
C ILE A 179 11.88 -14.82 7.34
N LYS A 180 12.00 -16.13 7.15
CA LYS A 180 13.15 -16.75 6.49
C LYS A 180 13.34 -16.23 5.06
N ASN A 181 12.28 -16.17 4.26
CA ASN A 181 12.37 -15.64 2.88
C ASN A 181 12.78 -14.15 2.87
N ILE A 182 12.29 -13.34 3.81
CA ILE A 182 12.71 -11.94 3.97
C ILE A 182 14.19 -11.87 4.33
N ASP A 183 14.66 -12.74 5.24
CA ASP A 183 16.05 -12.83 5.65
C ASP A 183 16.97 -13.15 4.47
N GLU A 184 16.66 -14.25 3.76
CA GLU A 184 17.42 -14.77 2.63
C GLU A 184 17.45 -13.80 1.46
N SER A 185 16.36 -13.07 1.22
CA SER A 185 16.28 -12.13 0.10
C SER A 185 17.25 -10.95 0.25
N LYS A 186 17.55 -10.51 1.49
CA LYS A 186 18.37 -9.32 1.78
C LYS A 186 17.95 -8.05 1.00
N LEU A 187 16.69 -7.99 0.57
CA LEU A 187 16.18 -6.92 -0.28
C LEU A 187 15.85 -5.64 0.49
N PHE A 188 15.74 -5.75 1.81
CA PHE A 188 15.30 -4.65 2.67
C PHE A 188 16.45 -4.13 3.52
N ASN A 189 16.67 -2.81 3.53
CA ASN A 189 17.68 -2.24 4.43
C ASN A 189 17.17 -2.27 5.88
N ARG A 190 15.86 -2.09 6.06
CA ARG A 190 15.20 -2.06 7.36
C ARG A 190 13.87 -2.79 7.33
N VAL A 191 13.61 -3.56 8.38
CA VAL A 191 12.32 -4.21 8.62
C VAL A 191 11.75 -3.71 9.94
N TYR A 192 10.55 -3.15 9.86
CA TYR A 192 9.81 -2.61 11.00
C TYR A 192 8.68 -3.58 11.33
N PHE A 193 8.72 -4.11 12.53
CA PHE A 193 7.63 -4.91 13.08
C PHE A 193 6.80 -4.03 14.01
N HIS A 194 5.51 -3.93 13.76
CA HIS A 194 4.55 -3.25 14.62
C HIS A 194 3.73 -4.27 15.40
N TYR A 195 3.66 -4.08 16.71
CA TYR A 195 2.90 -4.93 17.61
C TYR A 195 1.60 -4.25 18.02
N SER A 196 0.49 -4.93 17.80
CA SER A 196 -0.87 -4.45 18.09
C SER A 196 -1.53 -5.16 19.28
N GLY A 197 -0.81 -6.05 19.97
CA GLY A 197 -1.34 -6.81 21.09
C GLY A 197 -1.08 -6.15 22.45
N LYS A 198 -1.58 -6.79 23.51
CA LYS A 198 -1.37 -6.36 24.90
C LYS A 198 -0.17 -7.04 25.59
N SER A 199 0.43 -8.05 24.95
CA SER A 199 1.53 -8.79 25.58
C SER A 199 2.82 -7.95 25.59
N PRO A 200 3.66 -8.09 26.62
CA PRO A 200 4.97 -7.44 26.66
C PRO A 200 5.82 -7.85 25.45
N ILE A 201 6.54 -6.90 24.86
CA ILE A 201 7.36 -7.12 23.67
C ILE A 201 8.50 -8.10 23.95
N GLU A 202 9.00 -8.19 25.19
CA GLU A 202 10.11 -9.08 25.55
C GLU A 202 9.76 -10.55 25.31
N LYS A 203 8.56 -11.00 25.71
CA LYS A 203 8.12 -12.39 25.50
C LYS A 203 8.06 -12.78 24.02
N LEU A 204 7.75 -11.82 23.14
CA LEU A 204 7.66 -12.08 21.71
C LEU A 204 9.01 -12.10 21.01
N LEU A 205 9.99 -11.36 21.55
CA LEU A 205 11.35 -11.38 21.01
C LEU A 205 11.97 -12.75 21.18
N ASP A 206 11.83 -13.33 22.38
CA ASP A 206 12.38 -14.65 22.72
C ASP A 206 11.67 -15.78 21.97
N GLU A 207 10.35 -15.70 21.79
CA GLU A 207 9.57 -16.75 21.12
C GLU A 207 9.66 -16.69 19.58
N TYR A 208 9.81 -15.50 18.99
CA TYR A 208 9.59 -15.33 17.55
C TYR A 208 10.76 -14.78 16.75
N PHE A 209 11.68 -14.00 17.32
CA PHE A 209 12.59 -13.17 16.51
C PHE A 209 14.08 -13.33 16.79
N SER A 210 14.50 -13.84 17.95
CA SER A 210 15.90 -14.01 18.34
C SER A 210 16.73 -14.67 17.23
N ASP A 211 16.23 -15.72 16.59
CA ASP A 211 17.03 -16.56 15.69
C ASP A 211 16.67 -16.48 14.19
N LYS A 212 15.64 -15.72 13.79
CA LYS A 212 15.02 -15.89 12.45
C LYS A 212 15.43 -14.89 11.37
N LEU A 213 15.89 -13.70 11.75
CA LEU A 213 16.42 -12.69 10.81
C LEU A 213 17.93 -12.52 11.05
N ILE A 214 18.72 -13.57 10.82
CA ILE A 214 20.16 -13.60 11.14
C ILE A 214 20.96 -12.54 10.39
N ASN A 215 20.49 -12.10 9.21
CA ASN A 215 21.14 -11.05 8.43
C ASN A 215 20.79 -9.63 8.90
N TYR A 216 19.92 -9.50 9.92
CA TYR A 216 19.47 -8.20 10.42
C TYR A 216 19.69 -8.06 11.92
N LYS A 217 20.37 -6.99 12.32
CA LYS A 217 20.56 -6.62 13.73
C LYS A 217 19.42 -5.74 14.22
N VAL A 218 19.09 -5.88 15.51
CA VAL A 218 18.15 -4.97 16.16
C VAL A 218 18.80 -3.61 16.36
N VAL A 219 18.08 -2.53 16.05
CA VAL A 219 18.56 -1.15 16.19
C VAL A 219 17.75 -0.36 17.21
N SER A 220 16.46 -0.64 17.33
CA SER A 220 15.59 0.12 18.23
C SER A 220 14.43 -0.71 18.73
N TYR A 221 14.08 -0.45 19.98
CA TYR A 221 12.91 -0.96 20.68
C TYR A 221 12.06 0.24 21.09
N ILE A 222 10.80 0.22 20.70
CA ILE A 222 9.78 1.16 21.19
C ILE A 222 8.64 0.26 21.68
N PRO A 223 7.85 0.64 22.71
CA PRO A 223 6.84 -0.23 23.34
C PRO A 223 5.86 -0.96 22.40
N GLN A 224 5.77 -0.57 21.11
CA GLN A 224 4.90 -1.19 20.11
C GLN A 224 5.60 -1.45 18.77
N SER A 225 6.93 -1.36 18.71
CA SER A 225 7.66 -1.65 17.48
C SER A 225 9.10 -2.09 17.68
N LEU A 226 9.53 -2.99 16.81
CA LEU A 226 10.91 -3.45 16.68
C LEU A 226 11.45 -3.03 15.32
N ILE A 227 12.64 -2.42 15.30
CA ILE A 227 13.34 -2.05 14.06
C ILE A 227 14.58 -2.92 13.93
N ARG A 228 14.66 -3.65 12.82
CA ARG A 228 15.83 -4.43 12.42
C ARG A 228 16.47 -3.82 11.18
N LYS A 229 17.81 -3.77 11.14
CA LYS A 229 18.61 -3.23 10.04
C LYS A 229 19.54 -4.31 9.51
N LEU A 230 19.65 -4.42 8.19
CA LEU A 230 20.57 -5.34 7.53
C LEU A 230 22.02 -5.11 8.02
N ILE A 231 22.73 -6.17 8.39
CA ILE A 231 24.04 -6.10 9.08
C ILE A 231 25.15 -5.60 8.14
N SER A 232 25.14 -6.06 6.89
CA SER A 232 25.97 -5.57 5.79
C SER A 232 25.54 -6.30 4.51
N LYS A 233 25.47 -5.59 3.38
CA LYS A 233 25.56 -6.27 2.09
C LYS A 233 27.01 -6.71 1.95
N ILE A 234 27.23 -8.01 1.78
CA ILE A 234 28.47 -8.43 1.13
C ILE A 234 28.20 -8.04 -0.33
N ASP A 235 28.76 -6.92 -0.76
CA ASP A 235 28.72 -6.47 -2.15
C ASP A 235 29.46 -7.47 -3.05
#